data_AF-S4PMG9-F1
#
_entry.id   AF-S4PMG9-F1
#
_cell.length_a   1.000
_cell.length_b   1.000
_cell.length_c   1.000
_cell.angle_alpha   90.00
_cell.angle_beta   90.00
_cell.angle_gamma   90.00
#
_symmetry.space_group_name_H-M   'P 1'
#
loop_
_entity.id
_entity.type
_entity.pdbx_description
1 polymer ?
#
loop_
_entity_poly.entity_id
_entity_poly.type
_entity_poly.pdbx_seq_one_letter_code
_entity_poly.pdbx_strand_id
1 'polypeptide(L)' 'MEVTRKNFQEALPLVGASIHKADFLVIDAEFTGLINGRDVTIFDSPQEYYTTLLNGSTDFLLIQYGLSAFCWDEAK' A
#
# COMPACT_ATOMS: atom_id res chain seq x y z
N MET A 1 -11.56 -0.15 -9.51
CA MET A 1 -12.38 1.09 -9.51
C MET A 1 -11.40 2.24 -9.38
N GLU A 2 -11.38 3.14 -10.36
CA GLU A 2 -10.48 4.30 -10.30
C GLU A 2 -11.06 5.36 -9.36
N VAL A 3 -10.38 5.59 -8.23
CA VAL A 3 -10.77 6.59 -7.23
C VAL A 3 -9.82 7.77 -7.30
N THR A 4 -10.38 8.93 -7.61
CA THR A 4 -9.68 10.22 -7.69
C THR A 4 -10.34 11.21 -6.73
N ARG A 5 -9.78 12.42 -6.62
CA ARG A 5 -10.39 13.50 -5.81
C ARG A 5 -11.87 13.74 -6.15
N LYS A 6 -12.28 13.58 -7.41
CA LYS A 6 -13.63 13.91 -7.87
C LYS A 6 -14.71 12.96 -7.35
N ASN A 7 -14.38 11.70 -7.14
CA ASN A 7 -15.33 10.64 -6.77
C ASN A 7 -14.99 9.97 -5.43
N PHE A 8 -13.97 10.45 -4.71
CA PHE A 8 -13.55 9.86 -3.45
C PHE A 8 -14.68 9.78 -2.42
N GLN A 9 -15.42 10.88 -2.22
CA GLN A 9 -16.51 10.93 -1.24
C GLN A 9 -17.65 9.96 -1.57
N GLU A 10 -17.96 9.79 -2.85
CA GLU A 10 -19.00 8.88 -3.33
C GLU A 10 -18.56 7.41 -3.26
N ALA A 11 -17.27 7.14 -3.51
CA ALA A 11 -16.70 5.80 -3.45
C ALA A 11 -16.46 5.30 -2.02
N LEU A 12 -16.24 6.22 -1.06
CA LEU A 12 -15.84 5.87 0.31
C LEU A 12 -16.80 4.88 1.02
N PRO A 13 -18.14 5.02 0.93
CA PRO A 13 -19.07 4.05 1.52
C PRO A 13 -18.92 2.64 0.92
N LEU A 14 -18.73 2.53 -0.41
CA LEU A 14 -18.54 1.25 -1.08
C LEU A 14 -17.21 0.61 -0.67
N VAL A 15 -16.13 1.39 -0.59
CA VAL A 15 -14.82 0.91 -0.12
C VAL A 15 -14.92 0.39 1.31
N GLY A 16 -15.55 1.15 2.21
CA GLY A 16 -15.76 0.72 3.61
C GLY A 16 -16.59 -0.56 3.73
N ALA A 17 -17.70 -0.67 2.98
CA ALA A 17 -18.51 -1.89 2.95
C ALA A 17 -17.75 -3.09 2.39
N SER A 18 -16.92 -2.88 1.36
CA SER A 18 -16.09 -3.95 0.76
C SER A 18 -15.03 -4.45 1.74
N ILE A 19 -14.39 -3.54 2.50
CA ILE A 19 -13.44 -3.88 3.56
C ILE A 19 -14.13 -4.67 4.67
N HIS A 20 -15.31 -4.23 5.12
CA HIS A 20 -16.04 -4.93 6.19
C HIS A 20 -16.49 -6.35 5.82
N LYS A 21 -16.75 -6.61 4.54
CA LYS A 21 -17.16 -7.94 4.07
C LYS A 21 -15.97 -8.87 3.79
N ALA A 22 -14.79 -8.34 3.54
CA ALA A 22 -13.65 -9.12 3.11
C ALA A 22 -13.05 -9.97 4.23
N ASP A 23 -12.60 -11.18 3.89
CA ASP A 23 -11.81 -12.04 4.77
C ASP A 23 -10.35 -11.60 4.79
N PHE A 24 -9.85 -11.11 3.65
CA PHE A 24 -8.52 -10.53 3.56
C PHE A 24 -8.44 -9.41 2.52
N LEU A 25 -7.43 -8.57 2.69
CA LEU A 25 -7.12 -7.46 1.81
C LEU A 25 -5.74 -7.68 1.18
N VAL A 26 -5.60 -7.25 -0.07
CA VAL A 26 -4.31 -7.16 -0.75
C VAL A 26 -4.07 -5.70 -1.09
N ILE A 27 -2.87 -5.22 -0.80
CA ILE A 27 -2.48 -3.83 -1.02
C ILE A 27 -1.24 -3.77 -1.89
N ASP A 28 -1.17 -2.73 -2.70
CA ASP A 28 0.01 -2.36 -3.49
C ASP A 28 0.08 -0.84 -3.62
N ALA A 29 1.28 -0.29 -3.77
CA ALA A 29 1.50 1.14 -3.63
C ALA A 29 2.56 1.63 -4.62
N GLU A 30 2.26 2.76 -5.28
CA GLU A 30 3.19 3.41 -6.20
C GLU A 30 3.72 4.70 -5.58
N PHE A 31 5.03 4.89 -5.66
CA PHE A 31 5.74 6.03 -5.10
C PHE A 31 6.44 6.84 -6.19
N THR A 32 6.75 8.10 -5.92
CA THR A 32 7.53 8.95 -6.85
C THR A 32 8.98 8.49 -7.02
N GLY A 33 9.44 7.55 -6.19
CA GLY A 33 10.76 6.93 -6.22
C GLY A 33 10.85 5.83 -5.17
N LEU A 34 11.97 5.10 -5.15
CA LEU A 34 12.13 3.92 -4.29
C LEU A 34 13.28 4.05 -3.28
N ILE A 35 14.43 4.58 -3.71
CA ILE A 35 15.62 4.67 -2.87
C ILE A 35 16.32 6.01 -3.10
N ASN A 36 16.57 6.73 -2.01
CA ASN A 36 17.48 7.87 -1.94
C ASN A 36 18.63 7.56 -0.97
N GLY A 37 19.86 7.91 -1.33
CA GLY A 37 21.04 7.71 -0.47
C GLY A 37 21.69 6.32 -0.59
N ARG A 38 22.13 5.76 0.55
CA ARG A 38 22.84 4.46 0.61
C ARG A 38 21.85 3.32 0.40
N ASP A 39 22.21 2.37 -0.46
CA ASP A 39 21.46 1.13 -0.64
C ASP A 39 21.75 0.11 0.49
N VAL A 40 20.84 -0.83 0.69
CA VAL A 40 21.00 -1.93 1.64
C VAL A 40 22.07 -2.91 1.17
N THR A 41 22.76 -3.54 2.13
CA THR A 41 23.81 -4.53 1.82
C THR A 41 23.60 -5.84 2.56
N ILE A 42 24.21 -6.92 2.07
CA ILE A 42 24.18 -8.24 2.70
C ILE A 42 24.86 -8.28 4.09
N PHE A 43 25.60 -7.23 4.45
CA PHE A 43 26.30 -7.10 5.72
C PHE A 43 25.50 -6.32 6.76
N ASP A 44 24.40 -5.69 6.36
CA ASP A 44 23.55 -4.94 7.28
C ASP A 44 22.86 -5.92 8.24
N SER A 45 22.82 -5.59 9.53
CA SER A 45 21.92 -6.24 10.48
C SER A 45 20.45 -5.96 10.09
N PRO A 46 19.49 -6.77 10.55
CA PRO A 46 18.06 -6.53 10.27
C PRO A 46 17.59 -5.12 10.66
N GLN A 47 18.14 -4.58 11.76
CA GLN A 47 17.86 -3.21 12.20
C GLN A 47 18.41 -2.16 11.23
N GLU A 48 19.67 -2.30 10.81
CA GLU A 48 20.30 -1.37 9.87
C GLU A 48 19.62 -1.42 8.50
N TYR A 49 19.25 -2.62 8.05
CA TYR A 49 18.50 -2.83 6.82
C TYR A 49 17.18 -2.04 6.85
N TYR A 50 16.39 -2.23 7.92
CA TYR A 50 15.13 -1.51 8.10
C TYR A 50 15.33 0.01 8.15
N THR A 51 16.25 0.50 8.98
CA THR A 51 16.51 1.94 9.12
C THR A 51 16.99 2.56 7.81
N THR A 52 17.79 1.82 7.02
CA THR A 52 18.26 2.30 5.72
C THR A 52 17.13 2.43 4.72
N LEU A 53 16.28 1.41 4.59
CA LEU A 53 15.11 1.49 3.70
C LEU A 53 14.13 2.58 4.15
N LEU A 54 13.85 2.68 5.45
CA LEU A 54 12.97 3.71 5.98
C LEU A 54 13.49 5.10 5.63
N ASN A 55 14.75 5.40 5.94
CA ASN A 55 15.34 6.70 5.64
C ASN A 55 15.39 6.99 4.14
N GLY A 56 15.75 5.99 3.32
CA GLY A 56 15.86 6.15 1.87
C GLY A 56 14.53 6.23 1.13
N SER A 57 13.42 5.76 1.73
CA SER A 57 12.08 5.80 1.11
C SER A 57 11.22 6.97 1.59
N THR A 58 11.47 7.54 2.77
CA THR A 58 10.63 8.57 3.40
C THR A 58 10.58 9.89 2.61
N ASP A 59 11.56 10.14 1.73
CA ASP A 59 11.57 11.34 0.87
C ASP A 59 10.57 11.28 -0.30
N PHE A 60 9.99 10.10 -0.59
CA PHE A 60 9.11 9.91 -1.74
C PHE A 60 7.63 9.97 -1.35
N LEU A 61 6.82 10.51 -2.25
CA LEU A 61 5.38 10.60 -2.06
C LEU A 61 4.69 9.33 -2.59
N LEU A 62 3.77 8.79 -1.80
CA LEU A 62 2.81 7.78 -2.26
C LEU A 62 1.79 8.46 -3.19
N ILE A 63 1.76 8.05 -4.46
CA ILE A 63 0.90 8.64 -5.49
C ILE A 63 -0.31 7.78 -5.85
N GLN A 64 -0.24 6.47 -5.59
CA GLN A 64 -1.34 5.54 -5.81
C GLN A 64 -1.36 4.49 -4.71
N TYR A 65 -2.57 4.17 -4.23
CA TYR A 65 -2.82 3.11 -3.27
C TYR A 65 -3.82 2.11 -3.86
N GLY A 66 -3.34 0.95 -4.26
CA GLY A 66 -4.14 -0.17 -4.74
C GLY A 66 -4.69 -0.99 -3.58
N LEU A 67 -5.98 -1.30 -3.63
CA LEU A 67 -6.66 -2.14 -2.64
C LEU A 67 -7.56 -3.14 -3.36
N SER A 68 -7.38 -4.41 -3.04
CA SER A 68 -8.27 -5.51 -3.44
C SER A 68 -8.82 -6.20 -2.21
N ALA A 69 -10.14 -6.39 -2.19
CA ALA A 69 -10.87 -6.98 -1.08
C ALA A 69 -11.43 -8.35 -1.52
N PHE A 70 -11.05 -9.40 -0.81
CA PHE A 70 -11.44 -10.78 -1.15
C PHE A 70 -12.34 -11.34 -0.06
N CYS A 71 -13.44 -11.96 -0.48
CA CYS A 71 -14.39 -12.64 0.39
C CYS A 71 -14.61 -14.04 -0.17
N TRP A 72 -14.51 -15.04 0.70
CA TRP A 72 -14.84 -16.43 0.42
C TRP A 72 -16.36 -16.58 0.36
N ASP A 73 -16.86 -17.09 -0.77
CA ASP A 73 -18.27 -17.36 -0.97
C ASP A 73 -18.49 -18.88 -0.92
N GLU A 74 -18.86 -19.39 0.25
CA GLU A 74 -19.07 -20.84 0.47
C GLU A 74 -20.26 -21.39 -0.34
N ALA A 75 -21.19 -20.54 -0.78
CA ALA A 75 -22.36 -20.93 -1.54
C ALA A 75 -22.11 -21.07 -3.05
N LYS A 76 -20.86 -20.88 -3.51
CA LYS A 76 -20.42 -21.02 -4.91
C LYS A 76 -19.31 -22.05 -5.08
#